data_AF-A0A543E9P4-F1
#
_entry.id   AF-A0A543E9P4-F1
#
_cell.length_a   1.000
_cell.length_b   1.000
_cell.length_c   1.000
_cell.angle_alpha   90.00
_cell.angle_beta   90.00
_cell.angle_gamma   90.00
#
_symmetry.space_group_name_H-M   'P 1'
#
loop_
_entity.id
_entity.type
_entity.pdbx_description
1 polymer ?
#
loop_
_entity_poly.entity_id
_entity_poly.type
_entity_poly.pdbx_seq_one_letter_code
_entity_poly.pdbx_strand_id
1 'polypeptide(L)'
;MKQLQLDLKERLLIVEYETVQEMEIEYSLYKGLLEADKEVLCKGPDLTNEIAKGFIPIDEKGARTKYPKAFLISYKRFLNAFIDVIESKGWYWGENPEGDQPHNTGLVNYYPTGHPLMDVSLEEAKKWLESESQTFNPEKCLIFKLL
;
A
#
# COMPACT_ATOMS: atom_id res chain seq x y z
N MET A 1 -0.95 -13.26 2.50
CA MET A 1 0.11 -12.55 1.75
C MET A 1 -0.52 -11.71 0.64
N LYS A 2 -0.26 -10.41 0.59
CA LYS A 2 -0.78 -9.50 -0.47
C LYS A 2 0.36 -9.21 -1.45
N GLN A 3 0.05 -9.03 -2.73
CA GLN A 3 1.05 -8.62 -3.71
C GLN A 3 0.46 -7.73 -4.81
N LEU A 4 1.28 -6.79 -5.28
CA LEU A 4 0.91 -5.87 -6.35
C LEU A 4 2.10 -5.63 -7.28
N GLN A 5 1.91 -5.89 -8.57
CA GLN A 5 2.86 -5.50 -9.60
C GLN A 5 2.56 -4.07 -10.06
N LEU A 6 3.59 -3.22 -10.16
CA LEU A 6 3.52 -1.87 -10.72
C LEU A 6 4.31 -1.79 -12.02
N ASP A 7 3.74 -1.12 -13.02
CA ASP A 7 4.37 -0.90 -14.31
C ASP A 7 4.76 0.59 -14.40
N LEU A 8 5.95 0.89 -13.89
CA LEU A 8 6.56 2.22 -13.87
C LEU A 8 7.63 2.31 -14.98
N LYS A 9 8.71 3.08 -14.77
CA LYS A 9 9.91 2.99 -15.63
C LYS A 9 10.48 1.57 -15.67
N GLU A 10 10.31 0.84 -14.57
CA GLU A 10 10.65 -0.57 -14.44
C GLU A 10 9.44 -1.33 -13.86
N ARG A 11 9.44 -2.66 -14.00
CA ARG A 11 8.41 -3.50 -13.37
C ARG A 11 8.78 -3.72 -11.92
N LEU A 12 7.92 -3.32 -11.00
CA LEU A 12 8.11 -3.51 -9.57
C LEU A 12 7.09 -4.50 -9.02
N LEU A 13 7.46 -5.24 -7.99
CA LEU A 13 6.57 -6.11 -7.23
C LEU A 13 6.62 -5.72 -5.75
N ILE A 14 5.47 -5.36 -5.21
CA ILE A 14 5.28 -5.13 -3.77
C ILE A 14 4.71 -6.42 -3.18
N VAL A 15 5.30 -6.92 -2.10
CA VAL A 15 4.83 -8.11 -1.37
C VAL A 15 4.69 -7.79 0.11
N GLU A 16 3.51 -8.02 0.68
CA GLU A 16 3.27 -7.94 2.12
C GLU A 16 3.19 -9.33 2.74
N TYR A 17 4.06 -9.53 3.73
CA TYR A 17 4.17 -10.74 4.53
C TYR A 17 3.20 -10.72 5.72
N GLU A 18 2.96 -11.89 6.31
CA GLU A 18 2.01 -11.99 7.43
C GLU A 18 2.57 -11.29 8.68
N THR A 19 3.89 -11.40 8.86
CA THR A 19 4.62 -10.85 10.01
C THR A 19 5.86 -10.07 9.58
N VAL A 20 6.30 -9.13 10.43
CA VAL A 20 7.56 -8.40 10.22
C VAL A 20 8.75 -9.36 10.27
N GLN A 21 8.70 -10.38 11.13
CA GLN A 21 9.77 -11.37 11.26
C GLN A 21 9.97 -12.17 9.97
N GLU A 22 8.87 -12.61 9.33
CA GLU A 22 8.91 -13.29 8.04
C GLU A 22 9.52 -12.39 6.95
N MET A 23 9.08 -11.13 6.89
CA MET A 23 9.63 -10.13 5.97
C MET A 23 11.15 -9.94 6.14
N GLU A 24 11.64 -9.85 7.39
CA GLU A 24 13.07 -9.66 7.70
C GLU A 24 13.94 -10.86 7.28
N ILE A 25 13.42 -12.07 7.46
CA ILE A 25 14.09 -13.30 7.02
C ILE A 25 14.23 -13.29 5.50
N GLU A 26 13.14 -13.02 4.79
CA GLU A 26 13.10 -12.97 3.33
C GLU A 26 13.99 -11.86 2.78
N TYR A 27 13.97 -10.66 3.38
CA TYR A 27 14.86 -9.56 3.01
C TYR A 27 16.34 -9.96 3.10
N SER A 28 16.72 -10.64 4.18
CA SER A 28 18.09 -11.09 4.40
C SER A 28 18.51 -12.16 3.38
N LEU A 29 17.60 -13.05 3.01
CA LEU A 29 17.81 -14.07 2.00
C LEU A 29 18.05 -13.43 0.62
N TYR A 30 17.14 -12.56 0.18
CA TYR A 30 17.22 -11.90 -1.12
C TYR A 30 18.37 -10.90 -1.25
N LYS A 31 18.82 -10.31 -0.14
CA LYS A 31 20.00 -9.45 -0.16
C LYS A 31 21.30 -10.24 -0.34
N GLY A 32 21.33 -11.50 0.11
CA GLY A 32 22.49 -12.39 0.00
C GLY A 32 22.50 -13.26 -1.25
N LEU A 33 21.33 -13.52 -1.85
CA LEU A 33 21.16 -14.38 -3.01
C LEU A 33 20.56 -13.59 -4.17
N LEU A 34 21.34 -13.42 -5.24
CA LEU A 34 20.84 -12.89 -6.50
C LEU A 34 19.89 -13.91 -7.12
N GLU A 35 18.62 -13.53 -7.26
CA GLU A 35 17.69 -14.28 -8.09
C GLU A 35 17.77 -13.84 -9.56
N ALA A 36 17.45 -14.76 -10.47
CA ALA A 36 17.57 -14.50 -11.89
C ALA A 36 16.45 -13.59 -12.43
N ASP A 37 15.31 -13.53 -11.74
CA ASP A 37 14.08 -12.88 -12.20
C ASP A 37 13.66 -11.67 -11.35
N LYS A 38 14.23 -11.48 -10.15
CA LYS A 38 13.96 -10.31 -9.32
C LYS A 38 15.14 -9.89 -8.43
N GLU A 39 15.16 -8.62 -8.09
CA GLU A 39 16.13 -8.00 -7.18
C GLU A 39 15.37 -7.29 -6.04
N VAL A 40 15.76 -7.52 -4.79
CA VAL A 40 15.18 -6.77 -3.66
C VAL A 40 15.72 -5.34 -3.65
N LEU A 41 14.82 -4.36 -3.76
CA LEU A 41 15.20 -2.94 -3.77
C LEU A 41 15.31 -2.40 -2.36
N CYS A 42 14.21 -2.50 -1.59
CA CYS A 42 14.14 -1.98 -0.24
C CYS A 42 12.98 -2.62 0.54
N LYS A 43 12.96 -2.39 1.85
CA LYS A 43 11.78 -2.61 2.67
C LYS A 43 10.78 -1.48 2.45
N GLY A 44 9.52 -1.73 2.76
CA GLY A 44 8.47 -0.71 2.75
C GLY A 44 8.80 0.53 3.59
N PRO A 45 9.23 0.42 4.88
CA PRO A 45 9.60 1.59 5.68
C PRO A 45 10.81 2.35 5.15
N ASP A 46 11.67 1.68 4.37
CA ASP A 46 12.86 2.28 3.78
C ASP A 46 12.57 3.01 2.45
N LEU A 47 11.33 2.97 1.94
CA LEU A 47 10.96 3.60 0.68
C LEU A 47 10.99 5.13 0.80
N THR A 48 12.08 5.75 0.35
CA THR A 48 12.24 7.22 0.35
C THR A 48 11.89 7.87 -0.98
N ASN A 49 11.82 9.21 -0.99
CA ASN A 49 11.67 9.99 -2.22
C ASN A 49 12.81 9.73 -3.22
N GLU A 50 14.04 9.53 -2.75
CA GLU A 50 15.21 9.26 -3.58
C GLU A 50 15.11 7.91 -4.27
N ILE A 51 14.62 6.89 -3.56
CA ILE A 51 14.36 5.56 -4.13
C ILE A 51 13.22 5.67 -5.15
N ALA A 52 12.08 6.25 -4.77
CA ALA A 52 10.91 6.39 -5.64
C ALA A 52 11.24 7.17 -6.94
N LYS A 53 12.08 8.20 -6.85
CA LYS A 53 12.54 9.00 -8.00
C LYS A 53 13.18 8.15 -9.11
N GLY A 54 13.83 7.05 -8.77
CA GLY A 54 14.45 6.14 -9.74
C GLY A 54 13.44 5.50 -10.71
N PHE A 55 12.19 5.36 -10.27
CA PHE A 55 11.16 4.57 -10.95
C PHE A 55 10.02 5.39 -11.54
N ILE A 56 9.71 6.55 -10.95
CA ILE A 56 8.63 7.40 -11.45
C ILE A 56 9.07 8.09 -12.75
N PRO A 57 8.33 7.92 -13.87
CA PRO A 57 8.67 8.58 -15.12
C PRO A 57 8.51 10.10 -14.97
N ILE A 58 9.56 10.85 -15.28
CA ILE A 58 9.54 12.31 -15.37
C ILE A 58 9.30 12.65 -16.83
N ASP A 59 8.15 13.26 -17.14
CA ASP A 59 7.89 13.74 -18.48
C ASP A 59 8.40 15.19 -18.61
N GLU A 60 9.47 15.38 -19.39
CA GLU A 60 10.04 16.71 -19.69
C GLU A 60 9.08 17.58 -20.54
N LYS A 61 8.03 16.99 -21.11
CA LYS A 61 7.12 17.68 -22.05
C LYS A 61 5.64 17.51 -21.70
N GLY A 62 5.28 17.56 -20.41
CA GLY A 62 3.89 17.81 -19.99
C GLY A 62 2.83 16.92 -20.65
N ALA A 63 3.19 15.72 -21.11
CA ALA A 63 2.24 14.80 -21.69
C ALA A 63 1.60 14.02 -20.54
N ARG A 64 0.26 14.04 -20.58
CA ARG A 64 -0.62 13.35 -19.64
C ARG A 64 -0.21 11.88 -19.57
N THR A 65 0.46 11.49 -18.48
CA THR A 65 0.80 10.09 -18.29
C THR A 65 -0.47 9.29 -17.96
N LYS A 66 -0.33 7.98 -18.07
CA LYS A 66 -1.27 6.91 -17.72
C LYS A 66 -1.90 7.02 -16.32
N TYR A 67 -1.42 7.95 -15.48
CA TYR A 67 -1.76 8.13 -14.08
C TYR A 67 -2.30 9.56 -13.83
N PRO A 68 -3.59 9.81 -14.08
CA PRO A 68 -4.17 11.16 -14.11
C PRO A 68 -4.16 11.91 -12.76
N LYS A 69 -4.02 11.20 -11.63
CA LYS A 69 -3.90 11.81 -10.29
C LYS A 69 -2.47 12.23 -9.92
N ALA A 70 -1.46 11.65 -10.55
CA ALA A 70 -0.04 11.89 -10.22
C ALA A 70 0.50 13.23 -10.78
N PHE A 71 -0.34 14.08 -11.39
CA PHE A 71 0.13 15.20 -12.21
C PHE A 71 0.09 16.55 -11.50
N LEU A 72 1.10 16.77 -10.66
CA LEU A 72 1.79 18.05 -10.37
C LEU A 72 3.02 17.72 -9.48
N ILE A 73 3.89 16.83 -9.95
CA ILE A 73 5.08 16.43 -9.16
C ILE A 73 6.11 17.54 -9.28
N SER A 74 6.07 18.47 -8.34
CA SER A 74 7.29 19.11 -7.85
C SER A 74 8.28 18.00 -7.46
N TYR A 75 9.57 18.15 -7.80
CA TYR A 75 10.66 17.22 -7.45
C TYR A 75 10.70 16.77 -5.98
N LYS A 76 9.89 17.38 -5.09
CA LYS A 76 9.76 17.06 -3.68
C LYS A 76 8.78 15.93 -3.34
N ARG A 77 8.11 15.28 -4.29
CA ARG A 77 6.99 14.35 -4.00
C ARG A 77 6.98 13.06 -4.84
N PHE A 78 8.16 12.47 -5.12
CA PHE A 78 8.23 11.18 -5.83
C PHE A 78 7.60 10.02 -5.06
N LEU A 79 7.72 10.03 -3.73
CA LEU A 79 7.07 9.04 -2.86
C LEU A 79 5.54 9.12 -2.99
N ASN A 80 4.97 10.33 -2.99
CA ASN A 80 3.53 10.49 -3.18
C ASN A 80 3.11 10.02 -4.56
N ALA A 81 3.89 10.32 -5.61
CA ALA A 81 3.58 9.82 -6.95
C ALA A 81 3.60 8.29 -7.03
N PHE A 82 4.48 7.64 -6.28
CA PHE A 82 4.51 6.18 -6.15
C PHE A 82 3.24 5.67 -5.47
N ILE A 83 2.82 6.29 -4.37
CA ILE A 83 1.56 5.97 -3.67
C ILE A 83 0.35 6.21 -4.59
N ASP A 84 0.31 7.31 -5.33
CA ASP A 84 -0.76 7.61 -6.30
C ASP A 84 -0.88 6.51 -7.36
N VAL A 85 0.23 5.87 -7.75
CA VAL A 85 0.22 4.75 -8.69
C VAL A 85 -0.38 3.50 -8.05
N ILE A 86 -0.08 3.20 -6.78
CA ILE A 86 -0.74 2.13 -6.01
C ILE A 86 -2.25 2.39 -5.96
N GLU A 87 -2.65 3.61 -5.59
CA GLU A 87 -4.06 4.04 -5.52
C GLU A 87 -4.78 3.99 -6.86
N SER A 88 -4.07 4.29 -7.96
CA SER A 88 -4.65 4.19 -9.29
C SER A 88 -5.03 2.75 -9.68
N LYS A 89 -4.44 1.74 -9.02
CA LYS A 89 -4.77 0.33 -9.17
C LYS A 89 -5.82 -0.16 -8.17
N GLY A 90 -6.37 0.72 -7.34
CA GLY A 90 -7.35 0.38 -6.30
C GLY A 90 -6.73 -0.22 -5.04
N TRP A 91 -5.46 0.05 -4.77
CA TRP A 91 -4.76 -0.37 -3.56
C TRP A 91 -4.38 0.84 -2.71
N TYR A 92 -4.05 0.64 -1.44
CA TYR A 92 -3.65 1.72 -0.53
C TYR A 92 -2.30 1.40 0.13
N TRP A 93 -1.62 2.42 0.67
CA TRP A 93 -0.31 2.30 1.29
C TRP A 93 -0.30 2.94 2.68
N GLY A 94 -0.02 2.16 3.72
CA GLY A 94 -0.04 2.62 5.10
C GLY A 94 -1.39 2.40 5.76
N GLU A 95 -2.15 3.48 5.88
CA GLU A 95 -3.41 3.49 6.62
C GLU A 95 -4.60 3.10 5.73
N ASN A 96 -5.60 2.46 6.34
CA ASN A 96 -6.86 2.17 5.69
C ASN A 96 -7.59 3.48 5.38
N PRO A 97 -8.05 3.72 4.14
CA PRO A 97 -8.75 4.95 3.77
C PRO A 97 -10.09 5.15 4.51
N GLU A 98 -10.67 4.08 5.05
CA GLU A 98 -11.88 4.14 5.89
C GLU A 98 -11.57 4.55 7.33
N GLY A 99 -10.29 4.77 7.67
CA GLY A 99 -9.83 5.16 8.99
C GLY A 99 -9.73 3.98 9.95
N ASP A 100 -10.03 4.25 11.23
CA ASP A 100 -9.92 3.27 12.30
C ASP A 100 -10.88 2.10 12.10
N GLN A 101 -10.44 0.92 12.53
CA GLN A 101 -11.30 -0.26 12.53
C GLN A 101 -12.58 0.05 13.31
N PRO A 102 -13.75 -0.10 12.69
CA PRO A 102 -14.99 0.16 13.40
C PRO A 102 -15.06 -0.75 14.62
N HIS A 103 -15.32 -0.15 15.78
CA HIS A 103 -15.45 -0.90 17.01
C HIS A 103 -16.64 -1.85 16.87
N ASN A 104 -16.34 -3.13 16.70
CA ASN A 104 -17.33 -4.18 16.73
C ASN A 104 -17.74 -4.36 18.21
N THR A 105 -18.52 -3.43 18.75
CA THR A 105 -19.15 -3.61 20.05
C THR A 105 -20.25 -4.64 19.85
N GLY A 106 -19.89 -5.93 19.83
CA GLY A 106 -20.82 -7.07 19.81
C GLY A 106 -21.74 -7.16 21.03
N LEU A 107 -21.91 -6.07 21.77
CA LEU A 107 -22.90 -5.88 22.80
C LEU A 107 -23.97 -4.95 22.24
N VAL A 108 -25.07 -5.54 21.81
CA VAL A 108 -26.35 -4.85 21.75
C VAL A 108 -26.67 -4.44 23.20
N ASN A 109 -26.19 -3.28 23.63
CA ASN A 109 -26.57 -2.70 24.90
C ASN A 109 -28.01 -2.21 24.76
N TYR A 110 -28.96 -3.11 25.04
CA TYR A 110 -30.32 -2.73 25.36
C TYR A 110 -30.28 -1.91 26.66
N TYR A 111 -30.31 -0.58 26.56
CA TYR A 111 -30.80 0.21 27.68
C TYR A 111 -32.32 0.01 27.79
N PRO A 112 -32.90 0.09 29.00
CA PRO A 112 -34.34 -0.13 29.23
C PRO A 112 -35.26 0.88 28.52
N THR A 113 -34.69 1.88 27.85
CA THR A 113 -35.38 3.02 27.23
C THR A 113 -35.79 2.80 25.78
N GLY A 114 -35.46 1.66 25.17
CA GLY A 114 -35.99 1.27 23.84
C GLY A 114 -35.48 2.10 22.65
N HIS A 115 -34.47 2.94 22.84
CA HIS A 115 -33.81 3.66 21.74
C HIS A 115 -32.62 2.86 21.21
N PRO A 116 -32.55 2.56 19.90
CA PRO A 116 -31.38 1.91 19.32
C PRO A 116 -30.17 2.85 19.42
N LEU A 117 -29.12 2.41 20.11
CA LEU A 117 -27.78 2.97 19.92
C LEU A 117 -27.34 2.61 18.50
N MET A 118 -26.74 3.56 17.78
CA MET A 118 -26.23 3.36 16.43
C MET A 118 -25.36 2.10 16.39
N ASP A 119 -25.91 1.03 15.81
CA ASP A 119 -25.13 -0.07 15.26
C ASP A 119 -24.09 0.57 14.33
N VAL A 120 -22.81 0.24 14.51
CA VAL A 120 -21.90 0.30 13.37
C VAL A 120 -22.59 -0.51 12.28
N SER A 121 -22.94 0.15 11.17
CA SER A 121 -23.69 -0.54 10.15
C SER A 121 -22.84 -1.70 9.63
N LEU A 122 -23.45 -2.87 9.43
CA LEU A 122 -22.76 -4.00 8.78
C LEU A 122 -22.10 -3.58 7.46
N GLU A 123 -22.59 -2.51 6.83
CA GLU A 123 -22.04 -1.90 5.64
C GLU A 123 -20.69 -1.19 5.89
N GLU A 124 -20.57 -0.39 6.96
CA GLU A 124 -19.30 0.24 7.35
C GLU A 124 -18.23 -0.80 7.69
N ALA A 125 -18.59 -1.86 8.42
CA ALA A 125 -17.66 -2.94 8.75
C ALA A 125 -17.19 -3.70 7.49
N LYS A 126 -18.08 -3.96 6.53
CA LYS A 126 -17.73 -4.58 5.25
C LYS A 126 -16.81 -3.69 4.43
N LYS A 127 -17.14 -2.40 4.31
CA LYS A 127 -16.34 -1.43 3.58
C LYS A 127 -14.93 -1.30 4.15
N TRP A 128 -14.81 -1.24 5.49
CA TRP A 128 -13.53 -1.22 6.16
C TRP A 128 -12.70 -2.47 5.86
N LEU A 129 -13.29 -3.67 5.95
CA LEU A 129 -12.62 -4.95 5.66
C LEU A 129 -12.20 -5.07 4.19
N GLU A 130 -13.03 -4.60 3.26
CA GLU A 130 -12.71 -4.55 1.84
C GLU A 130 -11.50 -3.66 1.58
N SER A 131 -11.52 -2.43 2.12
CA SER A 131 -10.38 -1.51 2.04
C SER A 131 -9.13 -2.10 2.70
N GLU A 132 -9.26 -2.73 3.87
CA GLU A 132 -8.15 -3.35 4.60
C GLU A 132 -7.48 -4.45 3.77
N SER A 133 -8.27 -5.24 3.05
CA SER A 133 -7.75 -6.28 2.16
C SER A 133 -6.88 -5.73 1.02
N GLN A 134 -7.06 -4.45 0.68
CA GLN A 134 -6.36 -3.72 -0.39
C GLN A 134 -5.35 -2.68 0.13
N THR A 135 -5.22 -2.52 1.45
CA THR A 135 -4.23 -1.64 2.07
C THR A 135 -2.96 -2.42 2.40
N PHE A 136 -1.82 -1.95 1.91
CA PHE A 136 -0.52 -2.49 2.28
C PHE A 136 -0.04 -1.93 3.62
N ASN A 137 0.47 -2.79 4.50
CA ASN A 137 1.22 -2.36 5.69
C ASN A 137 2.72 -2.21 5.36
N PRO A 138 3.29 -0.98 5.31
CA PRO A 138 4.67 -0.76 4.88
C PRO A 138 5.68 -1.53 5.71
N GLU A 139 5.48 -1.65 7.03
CA GLU A 139 6.37 -2.37 7.96
C GLU A 139 6.52 -3.86 7.64
N LYS A 140 5.60 -4.41 6.85
CA LYS A 140 5.57 -5.81 6.43
C LYS A 140 5.84 -5.98 4.93
N CYS A 141 6.20 -4.92 4.22
CA CYS A 141 6.36 -4.94 2.77
C CYS A 141 7.83 -5.08 2.35
N LEU A 142 8.06 -5.85 1.29
CA LEU A 142 9.26 -5.76 0.44
C LEU A 142 8.90 -5.26 -0.94
N ILE A 143 9.81 -4.49 -1.52
CA ILE A 143 9.70 -3.97 -2.87
C ILE A 143 10.82 -4.59 -3.70
N PHE A 144 10.42 -5.26 -4.78
CA PHE A 144 11.33 -5.91 -5.72
C PHE A 144 11.28 -5.20 -7.07
N LYS A 145 12.41 -5.23 -7.77
CA LYS A 145 12.50 -4.98 -9.21
C LYS A 145 12.43 -6.31 -9.95
N LEU A 146 11.58 -6.41 -10.96
CA LEU A 146 11.52 -7.57 -11.85
C LEU A 146 12.43 -7.35 -13.06
N LEU A 147 13.29 -8.32 -13.36
CA LEU A 147 14.31 -8.25 -14.42
C LEU A 147 13.75 -8.59 -15.82
#